data_AF-A0A0S4VK94-F1
#
_entry.id   AF-A0A0S4VK94-F1
#
_cell.length_a   1.000
_cell.length_b   1.000
_cell.length_c   1.000
_cell.angle_alpha   90.00
_cell.angle_beta   90.00
_cell.angle_gamma   90.00
#
_symmetry.space_group_name_H-M   'P 1'
#
loop_
_entity.id
_entity.type
_entity.pdbx_description
1 polymer ?
#
loop_
_entity_poly.entity_id
_entity_poly.type
_entity_poly.pdbx_seq_one_letter_code
_entity_poly.pdbx_strand_id
1 'polypeptide(L)' 'MGLTADGKPLVAASPASVFDDRFQILDASTGEPIANAEYAIERANGEVEHGITDQHGRTHLLTATEQAEVVHIYV' A
#
# COMPACT_ATOMS: atom_id res chain seq x y z
N MET A 1 -29.34 -34.53 -2.95
CA MET A 1 -29.97 -34.47 -1.62
C MET A 1 -29.01 -33.73 -0.69
N GLY A 2 -29.38 -32.55 -0.23
CA GLY A 2 -28.57 -31.67 0.62
C GLY A 2 -29.03 -30.22 0.51
N LEU A 3 -30.19 -29.93 1.09
CA LEU A 3 -30.84 -28.60 1.11
C LEU A 3 -30.42 -27.86 2.40
N THR A 4 -30.08 -26.58 2.30
CA THR A 4 -30.16 -25.61 3.41
C THR A 4 -31.16 -24.51 3.02
N ALA A 5 -31.90 -24.02 4.00
CA ALA A 5 -33.24 -23.45 3.81
C ALA A 5 -33.30 -21.94 3.48
N ASP A 6 -32.19 -21.26 3.19
CA ASP A 6 -32.19 -19.78 3.17
C ASP A 6 -31.68 -19.13 1.88
N GLY A 7 -31.34 -19.89 0.83
CA GLY A 7 -31.13 -19.37 -0.54
C GLY A 7 -30.10 -18.23 -0.70
N LYS A 8 -29.33 -17.90 0.33
CA LYS A 8 -28.37 -16.81 0.32
C LYS A 8 -27.05 -17.36 -0.21
N PRO A 9 -26.54 -16.87 -1.36
CA PRO A 9 -25.24 -17.30 -1.83
C PRO A 9 -24.24 -17.04 -0.70
N LEU A 10 -23.44 -18.06 -0.36
CA LEU A 10 -22.20 -17.86 0.36
C LEU A 10 -21.33 -17.04 -0.58
N VAL A 11 -21.48 -15.72 -0.52
CA VAL A 11 -20.51 -14.80 -1.08
C VAL A 11 -19.23 -15.15 -0.34
N ALA A 12 -18.39 -15.95 -0.99
CA ALA A 12 -17.00 -16.05 -0.60
C ALA A 12 -16.53 -14.61 -0.55
N ALA A 13 -16.31 -14.11 0.67
CA ALA A 13 -15.59 -12.87 0.84
C ALA A 13 -14.23 -13.15 0.20
N SER A 14 -14.06 -12.72 -1.05
CA SER A 14 -12.76 -12.59 -1.68
C SER A 14 -11.86 -11.95 -0.62
N PRO A 15 -10.63 -12.42 -0.38
CA PRO A 15 -9.72 -11.66 0.47
C PRO A 15 -9.73 -10.26 -0.11
N ALA A 16 -10.28 -9.29 0.63
CA ALA A 16 -10.17 -7.90 0.26
C ALA A 16 -8.68 -7.73 -0.01
N SER A 17 -8.33 -7.42 -1.26
CA SER A 17 -6.95 -7.32 -1.70
C SER A 17 -6.33 -6.24 -0.84
N VAL A 18 -5.73 -6.66 0.27
CA VAL A 18 -5.00 -5.77 1.16
C VAL A 18 -3.77 -5.46 0.36
N PHE A 19 -3.76 -4.29 -0.27
CA PHE A 19 -2.57 -3.81 -0.95
C PHE A 19 -1.53 -3.58 0.14
N ASP A 20 -0.62 -4.53 0.28
CA ASP A 20 0.50 -4.51 1.21
C ASP A 20 1.79 -4.01 0.54
N ASP A 21 1.62 -3.26 -0.55
CA ASP A 21 2.70 -2.69 -1.32
C ASP A 21 3.51 -1.71 -0.47
N ARG A 22 4.83 -1.93 -0.46
CA ARG A 22 5.82 -1.04 0.13
C ARG A 22 6.74 -0.59 -0.98
N PHE A 23 7.04 0.70 -1.00
CA PHE A 23 8.03 1.25 -1.92
C PHE A 23 9.39 1.26 -1.25
N GLN A 24 10.44 1.07 -2.04
CA GLN A 24 11.82 1.20 -1.57
C GLN A 24 12.46 2.41 -2.24
N ILE A 25 12.99 3.31 -1.42
CA ILE A 25 13.70 4.51 -1.88
C ILE A 25 15.17 4.17 -1.99
N LEU A 26 15.71 4.32 -3.19
CA LEU A 26 17.11 4.07 -3.52
C LEU A 26 17.79 5.37 -3.95
N ASP A 27 19.05 5.54 -3.60
CA ASP A 27 19.90 6.60 -4.11
C ASP A 27 20.11 6.41 -5.62
N ALA A 28 19.83 7.44 -6.41
CA ALA A 28 19.92 7.36 -7.87
C ALA A 28 21.36 7.22 -8.39
N SER A 29 22.35 7.64 -7.60
CA SER A 29 23.77 7.63 -7.99
C SER A 29 24.45 6.32 -7.59
N THR A 30 24.13 5.79 -6.40
CA THR A 30 24.77 4.57 -5.87
C THR A 30 23.90 3.31 -6.00
N GLY A 31 22.58 3.47 -6.16
CA GLY A 31 21.62 2.37 -6.14
C GLY A 31 21.35 1.81 -4.75
N GLU A 32 21.88 2.43 -3.69
CA GLU A 32 21.76 1.94 -2.32
C GLU A 32 20.47 2.43 -1.66
N PRO A 33 19.85 1.63 -0.78
CA PRO A 33 18.66 2.06 -0.06
C PRO A 33 18.95 3.22 0.89
N ILE A 34 18.11 4.25 0.83
CA ILE A 34 18.25 5.43 1.70
C ILE A 34 17.45 5.21 2.97
N ALA A 35 18.13 4.89 4.07
CA ALA A 35 17.52 4.73 5.38
C ALA A 35 17.28 6.07 6.08
N ASN A 36 16.18 6.15 6.85
CA ASN A 36 15.79 7.34 7.62
C ASN A 36 15.62 8.60 6.75
N ALA A 37 15.24 8.43 5.48
CA ALA A 37 14.86 9.53 4.61
C ALA A 37 13.43 9.96 4.91
N GLU A 38 13.22 11.24 5.15
CA GLU A 38 11.89 11.83 5.16
C GLU A 38 11.31 11.77 3.75
N TYR A 39 10.07 11.31 3.64
CA TYR A 39 9.36 11.26 2.38
C TYR A 39 7.91 11.67 2.57
N ALA A 40 7.28 12.10 1.48
CA ALA A 40 5.84 12.39 1.44
C ALA A 40 5.21 11.64 0.27
N ILE A 41 3.99 11.13 0.48
CA ILE A 41 3.19 10.46 -0.54
C ILE A 41 1.92 11.25 -0.71
N GLU A 42 1.77 11.89 -1.86
CA GLU A 42 0.51 12.52 -2.27
C GLU A 42 -0.34 11.47 -3.00
N ARG A 43 -1.53 11.24 -2.46
CA ARG A 43 -2.56 10.40 -3.06
C ARG A 43 -3.29 11.15 -4.16
N ALA A 44 -3.95 10.45 -5.08
CA ALA A 44 -4.75 11.04 -6.14
C ALA A 44 -5.93 11.86 -5.59
N ASN A 45 -6.40 11.56 -4.38
CA ASN A 45 -7.40 12.39 -3.68
C ASN A 45 -6.83 13.69 -3.09
N GLY A 46 -5.51 13.91 -3.17
CA GLY A 46 -4.81 15.08 -2.64
C GLY A 46 -4.40 14.98 -1.17
N GLU A 47 -4.66 13.85 -0.50
CA GLU A 47 -4.14 13.59 0.83
C GLU A 47 -2.63 13.34 0.78
N VAL A 48 -1.89 13.91 1.72
CA VAL A 48 -0.44 13.75 1.81
C VAL A 48 -0.10 12.97 3.08
N GLU A 49 0.56 11.82 2.89
CA GLU A 49 1.11 11.00 3.96
C GLU A 49 2.60 11.26 4.10
N HIS A 50 3.03 11.72 5.29
CA HIS A 50 4.44 11.89 5.61
C HIS A 50 4.98 10.65 6.33
N GLY A 51 6.19 10.25 5.99
CA GLY A 51 6.85 9.11 6.63
C GLY A 51 8.36 9.22 6.61
N ILE A 52 9.00 8.29 7.30
CA ILE A 52 10.46 8.13 7.33
C ILE A 52 10.77 6.70 6.91
N THR A 53 11.69 6.52 5.96
CA THR A 53 12.06 5.18 5.50
C THR A 53 12.76 4.38 6.59
N ASP A 54 12.57 3.06 6.57
CA ASP A 54 13.23 2.17 7.51
C ASP A 54 14.74 1.99 7.22
N GLN A 55 15.42 1.15 7.99
CA GLN A 55 16.85 0.86 7.83
C GLN A 55 17.21 0.23 6.46
N HIS A 56 16.23 -0.22 5.68
CA HIS A 56 16.40 -0.75 4.33
C HIS A 56 15.81 0.19 3.26
N GLY A 57 15.51 1.44 3.61
CA GLY A 57 14.95 2.43 2.70
C GLY A 57 13.49 2.17 2.31
N ARG A 58 12.75 1.35 3.06
CA ARG A 58 11.35 1.03 2.74
C ARG A 58 10.40 2.05 3.35
N THR A 59 9.40 2.45 2.57
CA THR A 59 8.28 3.26 3.06
C THR A 59 7.41 2.45 4.02
N HIS A 60 6.64 3.16 4.84
CA HIS A 60 5.48 2.61 5.54
C HIS A 60 4.47 2.03 4.53
N LEU A 61 3.72 1.03 4.99
CA LEU A 61 2.62 0.40 4.27
C LEU A 61 1.59 1.48 3.93
N LEU A 62 1.34 1.76 2.66
CA LEU A 62 0.22 2.64 2.34
C LEU A 62 -1.06 1.97 2.86
N THR A 63 -1.84 2.70 3.68
CA THR A 63 -3.10 2.15 4.19
C THR A 63 -3.92 1.70 2.98
N ALA A 64 -4.24 0.41 2.94
CA ALA A 64 -4.88 -0.25 1.82
C ALA A 64 -6.16 0.49 1.45
N THR A 65 -6.13 1.22 0.34
CA THR A 65 -7.34 1.69 -0.32
C THR A 65 -7.94 0.52 -1.08
N GLU A 66 -9.27 0.41 -1.08
CA GLU A 66 -10.01 -0.68 -1.78
C GLU A 66 -9.82 -0.66 -3.32
N GLN A 67 -9.01 0.26 -3.84
CA GLN A 67 -8.79 0.56 -5.25
C GLN A 67 -7.31 0.87 -5.48
N ALA A 68 -6.79 0.44 -6.64
CA ALA A 68 -5.50 0.90 -7.13
C ALA A 68 -5.56 2.42 -7.39
N GLU A 69 -4.54 3.15 -6.96
CA GLU A 69 -4.49 4.61 -7.03
C GLU A 69 -3.12 5.07 -7.52
N VAL A 70 -3.09 6.18 -8.25
CA VAL A 70 -1.84 6.85 -8.62
C VAL A 70 -1.36 7.65 -7.42
N VAL A 71 -0.12 7.43 -7.02
CA VAL A 71 0.52 8.17 -5.92
C VAL A 71 1.77 8.88 -6.43
N HIS A 72 2.03 10.08 -5.90
CA HIS A 72 3.27 10.79 -6.12
C HIS A 72 4.14 10.70 -4.87
N ILE A 73 5.39 10.28 -5.04
CA ILE A 73 6.35 10.13 -3.94
C ILE A 73 7.37 11.27 -4.05
N TYR A 74 7.54 12.00 -2.96
CA TYR A 74 8.49 13.10 -2.82
C TYR A 74 9.54 12.73 -1.77
N VAL A 75 10.81 12.96 -2.11
CA VAL A 75 12.01 12.66 -1.29
C VAL A 75 12.97 13.82 -1.32
#